data_AF-A0A9P3BZV7-F1
#
_entry.id   AF-A0A9P3BZV7-F1
#
_cell.length_a   1.000
_cell.length_b   1.000
_cell.length_c   1.000
_cell.angle_alpha   90.00
_cell.angle_beta   90.00
_cell.angle_gamma   90.00
#
_symmetry.space_group_name_H-M   'P 1'
#
loop_
_entity.id
_entity.type
_entity.pdbx_description
1 polymer ?
#
loop_
_entity_poly.entity_id
_entity_poly.type
_entity_poly.pdbx_seq_one_letter_code
_entity_poly.pdbx_strand_id
1 'polypeptide(L)'
;MAAIQDSPPEYGGGGGVPFSDYPSAASTLKKIEVWTGYENQGPSYVIKGIRLTWFDGEGPREIHGMEGKEPDKLKYTFAKDEKVKLMTIRAGSRVDSIYFETDKDGTFSAGAEGGTEYKDIGRGSIVGFRGAAAADLDRLGVAFR
;
A
#
# COMPACT_ATOMS: atom_id res chain seq x y z
N MET A 1 18.38 -12.31 -13.16
CA MET A 1 17.91 -12.76 -11.83
C MET A 1 16.42 -12.53 -11.80
N ALA A 2 15.63 -13.59 -11.57
CA ALA A 2 14.17 -13.51 -11.59
C ALA A 2 13.68 -12.71 -10.39
N ALA A 3 12.72 -11.80 -10.61
CA ALA A 3 11.97 -11.19 -9.53
C ALA A 3 11.30 -12.30 -8.73
N ILE A 4 11.53 -12.33 -7.42
CA ILE A 4 10.82 -13.24 -6.52
C ILE A 4 9.37 -12.73 -6.52
N GLN A 5 8.51 -13.42 -7.28
CA GLN A 5 7.07 -13.20 -7.21
C GLN A 5 6.56 -13.91 -5.97
N ASP A 6 6.92 -13.34 -4.82
CA ASP A 6 6.35 -13.77 -3.55
C ASP A 6 4.84 -13.46 -3.61
N SER A 7 4.03 -14.34 -3.05
CA SER A 7 2.57 -14.15 -2.99
C SER A 7 2.20 -13.72 -1.58
N PRO A 8 2.46 -12.46 -1.19
CA PRO A 8 2.19 -12.02 0.17
C PRO A 8 0.71 -12.19 0.49
N PRO A 9 0.36 -12.49 1.76
CA PRO A 9 -1.02 -12.45 2.22
C PRO A 9 -1.67 -11.11 1.86
N GLU A 10 -2.92 -11.15 1.39
CA GLU A 10 -3.73 -9.97 1.10
C GLU A 10 -4.75 -9.74 2.22
N TYR A 11 -4.86 -8.49 2.66
CA TYR A 11 -5.76 -8.08 3.74
C TYR A 11 -6.86 -7.18 3.18
N GLY A 12 -8.12 -7.53 3.40
CA GLY A 12 -9.29 -6.77 2.96
C GLY A 12 -10.39 -7.63 2.35
N GLY A 13 -11.27 -6.99 1.59
CA GLY A 13 -12.47 -7.61 1.01
C GLY A 13 -12.26 -8.29 -0.35
N GLY A 14 -13.28 -9.05 -0.76
CA GLY A 14 -13.30 -9.79 -2.03
C GLY A 14 -13.66 -8.98 -3.28
N GLY A 15 -13.87 -7.66 -3.15
CA GLY A 15 -14.24 -6.77 -4.26
C GLY A 15 -13.05 -6.34 -5.13
N GLY A 16 -13.32 -5.37 -6.00
CA GLY A 16 -12.31 -4.70 -6.82
C GLY A 16 -11.78 -5.51 -8.00
N VAL A 17 -10.94 -4.87 -8.82
CA VAL A 17 -10.17 -5.50 -9.89
C VAL A 17 -8.78 -5.84 -9.35
N PRO A 18 -8.30 -7.09 -9.49
CA PRO A 18 -6.98 -7.47 -9.04
C PRO A 18 -5.87 -6.65 -9.71
N PHE A 19 -4.85 -6.29 -8.94
CA PHE A 19 -3.63 -5.67 -9.44
C PHE A 19 -2.38 -6.34 -8.85
N SER A 20 -1.28 -6.18 -9.57
CA SER A 20 0.04 -6.64 -9.18
C SER A 20 1.05 -5.59 -9.65
N ASP A 21 1.61 -4.83 -8.71
CA ASP A 21 2.52 -3.73 -9.00
C ASP A 21 3.90 -4.04 -8.42
N TYR A 22 4.82 -4.33 -9.33
CA TYR A 22 6.21 -4.69 -9.05
C TYR A 22 7.12 -3.84 -9.95
N PRO A 23 8.36 -3.56 -9.54
CA PRO A 23 9.33 -2.90 -10.40
C PRO A 23 9.66 -3.80 -11.60
N SER A 24 9.96 -3.18 -12.76
CA SER A 24 10.26 -3.92 -13.99
C SER A 24 11.63 -4.62 -13.92
N ALA A 25 12.52 -4.11 -13.07
CA ALA A 25 13.81 -4.68 -12.72
C ALA A 25 13.94 -4.81 -11.19
N ALA A 26 14.94 -5.57 -10.72
CA ALA A 26 15.18 -5.75 -9.29
C ALA A 26 15.42 -4.40 -8.60
N SER A 27 14.42 -3.92 -7.85
CA SER A 27 14.41 -2.60 -7.23
C SER A 27 13.58 -2.59 -5.95
N THR A 28 13.51 -1.45 -5.29
CA THR A 28 12.74 -1.23 -4.06
C THR A 28 11.88 0.01 -4.19
N LEU A 29 10.86 0.09 -3.33
CA LEU A 29 9.97 1.22 -3.30
C LEU A 29 10.73 2.50 -2.95
N LYS A 30 10.57 3.52 -3.78
CA LYS A 30 11.09 4.88 -3.56
C LYS A 30 10.06 5.78 -2.92
N LYS A 31 8.81 5.69 -3.36
CA LYS A 31 7.74 6.55 -2.87
C LYS A 31 6.41 5.80 -2.90
N ILE A 32 5.66 5.96 -1.84
CA ILE A 32 4.24 5.60 -1.77
C ILE A 32 3.42 6.88 -1.67
N GLU A 33 2.38 6.96 -2.48
CA GLU A 33 1.33 7.97 -2.37
C GLU A 33 0.04 7.24 -2.02
N VAL A 34 -0.63 7.66 -0.96
CA VAL A 34 -1.86 7.05 -0.45
C VAL A 34 -2.92 8.14 -0.37
N TRP A 35 -4.11 7.79 -0.83
CA TRP A 35 -5.27 8.64 -0.73
C TRP A 35 -6.28 8.04 0.23
N THR A 36 -6.83 8.87 1.10
CA THR A 36 -7.77 8.46 2.14
C THR A 36 -9.04 9.28 2.09
N GLY A 37 -10.15 8.70 2.53
CA GLY A 37 -11.45 9.36 2.46
C GLY A 37 -12.57 8.42 2.85
N TYR A 38 -13.80 8.95 2.86
CA TYR A 38 -14.98 8.13 3.07
C TYR A 38 -15.22 7.18 1.88
N GLU A 39 -15.65 5.95 2.19
CA GLU A 39 -16.10 4.97 1.20
C GLU A 39 -17.16 5.58 0.27
N ASN A 40 -17.16 5.18 -1.01
CA ASN A 40 -18.03 5.79 -2.03
C ASN A 40 -19.54 5.64 -1.73
N GLN A 41 -19.92 4.72 -0.85
CA GLN A 41 -21.29 4.47 -0.40
C GLN A 41 -21.36 4.00 1.07
N GLY A 42 -20.40 4.43 1.91
CA GLY A 42 -20.26 3.94 3.28
C GLY A 42 -19.81 5.01 4.26
N PRO A 43 -20.07 4.82 5.57
CA PRO A 43 -19.65 5.76 6.61
C PRO A 43 -18.16 5.59 6.99
N SER A 44 -17.50 4.53 6.53
CA SER A 44 -16.13 4.20 6.91
C SER A 44 -15.14 5.11 6.21
N TYR A 45 -14.10 5.52 6.93
CA TYR A 45 -12.96 6.24 6.38
C TYR A 45 -11.84 5.24 6.07
N VAL A 46 -11.46 5.14 4.79
CA VAL A 46 -10.63 4.04 4.26
C VAL A 46 -9.53 4.56 3.34
N ILE A 47 -8.63 3.66 2.93
CA ILE A 47 -7.73 3.89 1.81
C ILE A 47 -8.53 3.88 0.50
N LYS A 48 -8.56 5.02 -0.18
CA LYS A 48 -9.22 5.19 -1.47
C LYS A 48 -8.37 4.66 -2.60
N GLY A 49 -7.07 4.92 -2.56
CA GLY A 49 -6.15 4.42 -3.57
C GLY A 49 -4.70 4.58 -3.21
N ILE A 50 -3.84 3.96 -4.03
CA ILE A 50 -2.39 3.97 -3.86
C ILE A 50 -1.69 4.17 -5.18
N ARG A 51 -0.50 4.78 -5.12
CA ARG A 51 0.42 4.86 -6.25
C ARG A 51 1.85 4.67 -5.78
N LEU A 52 2.59 3.86 -6.54
CA LEU A 52 3.94 3.46 -6.21
C LEU A 52 4.92 4.10 -7.19
N THR A 53 6.13 4.38 -6.71
CA THR A 53 7.27 4.75 -7.54
C THR A 53 8.47 3.97 -7.05
N TRP A 54 9.18 3.35 -7.97
CA TRP A 54 10.32 2.47 -7.68
C TRP A 54 11.65 3.20 -7.88
N PHE A 55 12.75 2.65 -7.37
CA PHE A 55 14.11 3.16 -7.62
C PHE A 55 14.70 2.71 -8.97
N ASP A 56 13.96 1.94 -9.78
CA ASP A 56 14.40 1.45 -11.10
C ASP A 56 14.50 2.55 -12.17
N GLY A 57 14.13 3.79 -11.83
CA GLY A 57 14.18 4.94 -12.73
C GLY A 57 12.90 5.11 -13.54
N GLU A 58 11.94 4.20 -13.42
CA GLU A 58 10.62 4.36 -14.04
C GLU A 58 9.80 5.41 -13.27
N GLY A 59 8.92 6.08 -14.01
CA GLY A 59 7.97 7.04 -13.43
C GLY A 59 6.98 6.37 -12.47
N PRO A 60 6.10 7.16 -11.83
CA PRO A 60 5.04 6.61 -11.00
C PRO A 60 4.17 5.62 -11.79
N ARG A 61 3.77 4.54 -11.13
CA ARG A 61 2.85 3.54 -11.66
C ARG A 61 1.41 4.10 -11.72
N GLU A 62 0.51 3.31 -12.29
CA GLU A 62 -0.92 3.60 -12.28
C GLU A 62 -1.44 3.74 -10.84
N ILE A 63 -2.50 4.52 -10.66
CA ILE A 63 -3.20 4.61 -9.38
C ILE A 63 -4.14 3.42 -9.29
N HIS A 64 -4.01 2.61 -8.24
CA HIS A 64 -4.97 1.55 -7.92
C HIS A 64 -6.01 2.11 -6.97
N GLY A 65 -7.28 2.11 -7.38
CA GLY A 65 -8.39 2.66 -6.60
C GLY A 65 -8.72 4.12 -6.95
N MET A 66 -9.59 4.68 -6.11
CA MET A 66 -10.11 6.05 -6.08
C MET A 66 -11.14 6.42 -7.16
N GLU A 67 -12.41 6.57 -6.74
CA GLU A 67 -13.23 7.66 -7.31
C GLU A 67 -14.19 8.29 -6.27
N GLY A 68 -14.30 9.64 -6.29
CA GLY A 68 -15.12 10.45 -5.36
C GLY A 68 -14.33 11.57 -4.65
N LYS A 69 -14.99 12.73 -4.39
CA LYS A 69 -14.36 14.07 -4.28
C LYS A 69 -13.55 14.30 -3.01
N GLU A 70 -12.30 14.74 -3.25
CA GLU A 70 -11.33 15.31 -2.31
C GLU A 70 -10.72 14.33 -1.29
N PRO A 71 -10.10 13.22 -1.74
CA PRO A 71 -9.36 12.38 -0.83
C PRO A 71 -8.09 13.09 -0.33
N ASP A 72 -7.84 12.99 0.97
CA ASP A 72 -6.61 13.46 1.59
C ASP A 72 -5.44 12.65 1.03
N LYS A 73 -4.39 13.35 0.60
CA LYS A 73 -3.22 12.71 0.01
C LYS A 73 -2.06 12.74 0.98
N LEU A 74 -1.62 11.56 1.40
CA LEU A 74 -0.39 11.36 2.15
C LEU A 74 0.67 10.72 1.25
N LYS A 75 1.94 10.96 1.58
CA LYS A 75 3.06 10.35 0.87
C LYS A 75 4.22 10.10 1.80
N TYR A 76 4.98 9.06 1.50
CA TYR A 76 6.28 8.80 2.12
C TYR A 76 7.31 8.54 1.02
N THR A 77 8.52 9.08 1.19
CA THR A 77 9.63 8.87 0.26
C THR A 77 10.77 8.22 1.02
N PHE A 78 11.09 6.99 0.63
CA PHE A 78 12.19 6.23 1.18
C PHE A 78 13.52 6.81 0.70
N ALA A 79 14.49 6.90 1.61
CA ALA A 79 15.89 7.02 1.26
C ALA A 79 16.37 5.71 0.61
N LYS A 80 17.48 5.80 -0.14
CA LYS A 80 18.13 4.61 -0.69
C LYS A 80 18.49 3.64 0.45
N ASP A 81 18.22 2.35 0.23
CA ASP A 81 18.46 1.25 1.17
C ASP A 81 17.72 1.36 2.52
N GLU A 82 16.71 2.25 2.63
CA GLU A 82 15.83 2.30 3.80
C GLU A 82 14.90 1.08 3.85
N LYS A 83 14.69 0.55 5.05
CA LYS A 83 13.93 -0.68 5.28
C LYS A 83 12.83 -0.44 6.29
N VAL A 84 11.72 -1.12 6.08
CA VAL A 84 10.62 -1.20 7.05
C VAL A 84 11.04 -2.11 8.20
N LYS A 85 10.90 -1.64 9.44
CA LYS A 85 11.09 -2.46 10.66
C LYS A 85 9.78 -3.15 11.07
N LEU A 86 8.68 -2.44 10.87
CA LEU A 86 7.34 -2.85 11.27
C LEU A 86 6.35 -2.31 10.25
N MET A 87 5.43 -3.16 9.80
CA MET A 87 4.27 -2.75 9.02
C MET A 87 2.99 -3.31 9.63
N THR A 88 1.97 -2.46 9.68
CA THR A 88 0.62 -2.80 10.11
C THR A 88 -0.36 -2.38 9.02
N ILE A 89 -1.31 -3.25 8.71
CA ILE A 89 -2.47 -2.92 7.89
C ILE A 89 -3.71 -3.12 8.75
N ARG A 90 -4.69 -2.22 8.65
CA ARG A 90 -6.05 -2.51 9.12
C ARG A 90 -6.96 -2.71 7.93
N ALA A 91 -7.77 -3.76 7.98
CA ALA A 91 -8.69 -4.06 6.89
C ALA A 91 -9.95 -4.79 7.36
N GLY A 92 -11.08 -4.40 6.78
CA GLY A 92 -12.37 -5.10 6.83
C GLY A 92 -12.82 -5.46 5.41
N SER A 93 -13.95 -4.89 4.97
CA SER A 93 -14.41 -4.96 3.57
C SER A 93 -13.54 -4.16 2.61
N ARG A 94 -12.77 -3.21 3.13
CA ARG A 94 -11.77 -2.37 2.45
C ARG A 94 -10.50 -2.35 3.28
N VAL A 95 -9.43 -1.79 2.72
CA VAL A 95 -8.24 -1.44 3.49
C VAL A 95 -8.52 -0.13 4.22
N ASP A 96 -8.54 -0.16 5.54
CA ASP A 96 -8.85 0.99 6.39
C ASP A 96 -7.63 1.87 6.64
N SER A 97 -6.46 1.26 6.85
CA SER A 97 -5.21 1.99 7.07
C SER A 97 -3.93 1.22 6.73
N ILE A 98 -2.88 1.99 6.47
CA ILE A 98 -1.51 1.53 6.28
C ILE A 98 -0.62 2.30 7.24
N TYR A 99 0.15 1.57 8.03
CA TYR A 99 1.14 2.11 8.95
C TYR A 99 2.47 1.39 8.79
N PHE A 100 3.58 2.13 8.83
CA PHE A 100 4.90 1.53 8.96
C PHE A 100 5.92 2.44 9.65
N GLU A 101 6.93 1.79 10.24
CA GLU A 101 8.15 2.41 10.75
C GLU A 101 9.37 1.90 9.99
N THR A 102 10.40 2.73 9.84
CA THR A 102 11.62 2.39 9.11
C THR A 102 12.88 2.39 9.99
N ASP A 103 13.95 1.82 9.46
CA ASP A 103 15.28 1.77 10.08
C ASP A 103 16.05 3.09 10.04
N LYS A 104 15.45 4.14 9.46
CA LYS A 104 15.99 5.51 9.40
C LYS A 104 15.05 6.52 10.06
N ASP A 105 14.40 6.09 11.15
CA ASP A 105 13.48 6.89 11.97
C ASP A 105 12.28 7.47 11.20
N GLY A 106 11.96 6.86 10.05
CA GLY A 106 10.79 7.15 9.27
C GLY A 106 9.52 6.56 9.87
N THR A 107 8.42 7.30 9.78
CA THR A 107 7.09 6.79 10.12
C THR A 107 6.08 7.28 9.10
N PHE A 108 5.16 6.40 8.73
CA PHE A 108 4.04 6.72 7.87
C PHE A 108 2.76 6.14 8.45
N SER A 109 1.70 6.93 8.42
CA SER A 109 0.37 6.53 8.86
C SER A 109 -0.66 7.16 7.93
N ALA A 110 -1.49 6.34 7.29
CA ALA A 110 -2.59 6.79 6.45
C ALA A 110 -3.84 5.95 6.74
N GLY A 111 -5.00 6.60 6.80
CA GLY A 111 -6.30 5.96 7.03
C GLY A 111 -6.79 6.09 8.47
N ALA A 112 -7.74 5.24 8.86
CA ALA A 112 -8.38 5.26 10.18
C ALA A 112 -8.30 3.91 10.91
N GLU A 113 -8.85 3.86 12.13
CA GLU A 113 -8.79 2.70 13.04
C GLU A 113 -9.85 1.61 12.76
N GLY A 114 -10.54 1.69 11.61
CA GLY A 114 -11.51 0.68 11.18
C GLY A 114 -10.87 -0.70 10.95
N GLY A 115 -11.71 -1.69 10.64
CA GLY A 115 -11.28 -3.04 10.28
C GLY A 115 -10.55 -3.84 11.38
N THR A 116 -10.05 -5.00 10.99
CA THR A 116 -9.17 -5.85 11.82
C THR A 116 -7.73 -5.40 11.65
N GLU A 117 -6.98 -5.33 12.75
CA GLU A 117 -5.56 -4.97 12.73
C GLU A 117 -4.66 -6.19 12.49
N TYR A 118 -3.85 -6.12 11.43
CA TYR A 118 -2.83 -7.10 11.08
C TYR A 118 -1.45 -6.47 11.32
N LYS A 119 -0.80 -6.87 12.42
CA LYS A 119 0.51 -6.35 12.86
C LYS A 119 1.66 -7.19 12.36
N ASP A 120 2.83 -6.56 12.22
CA ASP A 120 4.10 -7.22 11.86
C ASP A 120 3.94 -8.10 10.60
N ILE A 121 3.26 -7.55 9.57
CA ILE A 121 2.96 -8.28 8.33
C ILE A 121 4.20 -8.46 7.43
N GLY A 122 5.31 -7.83 7.79
CA GLY A 122 6.57 -7.92 7.08
C GLY A 122 7.54 -6.82 7.47
N ARG A 123 8.81 -7.06 7.09
CA ARG A 123 9.96 -6.19 7.36
C ARG A 123 10.97 -6.32 6.21
N GLY A 124 11.83 -5.33 6.05
CA GLY A 124 12.82 -5.27 4.98
C GLY A 124 12.48 -4.21 3.93
N SER A 125 13.06 -4.33 2.74
CA SER A 125 12.75 -3.41 1.65
C SER A 125 11.48 -3.84 0.94
N ILE A 126 10.55 -2.92 0.72
CA ILE A 126 9.34 -3.20 -0.06
C ILE A 126 9.70 -3.37 -1.54
N VAL A 127 9.27 -4.47 -2.15
CA VAL A 127 9.58 -4.85 -3.54
C VAL A 127 8.34 -5.06 -4.41
N GLY A 128 7.15 -4.97 -3.83
CA GLY A 128 5.93 -5.18 -4.59
C GLY A 128 4.69 -5.01 -3.76
N PHE A 129 3.59 -4.72 -4.45
CA PHE A 129 2.25 -4.77 -3.90
C PHE A 129 1.38 -5.62 -4.80
N ARG A 130 0.43 -6.32 -4.21
CA ARG A 130 -0.67 -6.98 -4.90
C ARG A 130 -1.95 -6.71 -4.14
N GLY A 131 -3.08 -6.81 -4.81
CA GLY A 131 -4.35 -6.56 -4.15
C GLY A 131 -5.48 -6.47 -5.16
N ALA A 132 -6.54 -5.76 -4.77
CA ALA A 132 -7.57 -5.34 -5.70
C ALA A 132 -8.11 -3.96 -5.32
N ALA A 133 -8.58 -3.23 -6.33
CA ALA A 133 -9.16 -1.91 -6.14
C ALA A 133 -10.24 -1.61 -7.18
N ALA A 134 -11.15 -0.70 -6.84
CA ALA A 134 -12.08 -0.05 -7.75
C ALA A 134 -12.27 1.42 -7.34
N ALA A 135 -13.37 1.78 -6.68
CA ALA A 135 -13.54 3.12 -6.12
C ALA A 135 -12.72 3.36 -4.83
N ASP A 136 -12.38 2.27 -4.15
CA ASP A 136 -11.60 2.20 -2.92
C ASP A 136 -10.51 1.11 -3.09
N LEU A 137 -9.56 1.02 -2.15
CA LEU A 137 -8.64 -0.11 -2.07
C LEU A 137 -9.33 -1.27 -1.33
N ASP A 138 -9.73 -2.32 -2.06
CA ASP A 138 -10.47 -3.45 -1.51
C ASP A 138 -9.60 -4.34 -0.63
N ARG A 139 -8.41 -4.68 -1.11
CA ARG A 139 -7.43 -5.48 -0.36
C ARG A 139 -6.01 -5.21 -0.78
N LEU A 140 -5.06 -5.49 0.11
CA LEU A 140 -3.65 -5.22 -0.09
C LEU A 140 -2.75 -6.28 0.53
N GLY A 141 -1.77 -6.75 -0.23
CA GLY A 141 -0.63 -7.52 0.21
C GLY A 141 0.67 -6.82 -0.19
N VAL A 142 1.70 -6.96 0.64
CA VAL A 142 2.99 -6.26 0.49
C VAL A 142 4.13 -7.28 0.48
N ALA A 143 4.96 -7.23 -0.55
CA ALA A 143 6.12 -8.10 -0.70
C ALA A 143 7.39 -7.41 -0.19
N PHE A 144 8.23 -8.17 0.53
CA PHE A 144 9.47 -7.68 1.13
C PHE A 144 10.69 -8.51 0.70
N ARG A 145 11.88 -7.93 0.80
CA ARG A 145 13.18 -8.62 0.70
C ARG A 145 14.15 -8.18 1.79
#